data_AF-A0A925KI64-F1
#
_entry.id   AF-A0A925KI64-F1
#
_cell.length_a   1.000
_cell.length_b   1.000
_cell.length_c   1.000
_cell.angle_alpha   90.00
_cell.angle_beta   90.00
_cell.angle_gamma   90.00
#
_symmetry.space_group_name_H-M   'P 1'
#
loop_
_entity.id
_entity.type
_entity.pdbx_description
1 polymer ?
#
loop_
_entity_poly.entity_id
_entity_poly.type
_entity_poly.pdbx_seq_one_letter_code
_entity_poly.pdbx_strand_id
1 'polypeptide(L)'
;PIFHTGVPNLIPYQLATGKAGGNPLAAGKPFINNFLPILGDMLRLNMAVPATPRNSPDFSNQGLLAAAVLGLTDPRFNASATLQNIPNMDGFPNGRRLEDDVTKIELQAVGGAVLAAIGLWYDDYTPTSTSPVTPQLKSVLNFATGVETNDANFSATFPYVQTPWEGFVTRR
;
A
#
# COMPACT_ATOMS: atom_id res chain seq x y z
N PRO A 1 -6.53 2.92 13.35
CA PRO A 1 -5.63 4.10 13.29
C PRO A 1 -5.30 4.56 11.87
N ILE A 2 -4.80 3.68 10.97
CA ILE A 2 -4.42 4.07 9.60
C ILE A 2 -5.52 4.77 8.82
N PHE A 3 -6.76 4.28 8.96
CA PHE A 3 -7.95 4.82 8.29
C PHE A 3 -8.49 6.11 8.93
N HIS A 4 -8.30 6.29 10.23
CA HIS A 4 -8.95 7.39 10.96
C HIS A 4 -8.02 8.58 11.25
N THR A 5 -6.72 8.32 11.41
CA THR A 5 -5.74 9.34 11.83
C THR A 5 -4.59 9.50 10.85
N GLY A 6 -4.57 8.69 9.79
CA GLY A 6 -3.35 8.31 9.09
C GLY A 6 -2.41 7.52 10.00
N VAL A 7 -1.50 6.75 9.40
CA VAL A 7 -0.35 6.19 10.13
C VAL A 7 0.82 7.14 9.93
N PRO A 8 1.40 7.73 10.99
CA PRO A 8 2.61 8.52 10.85
C PRO A 8 3.81 7.61 10.52
N ASN A 9 4.84 8.19 9.92
CA ASN A 9 6.11 7.50 9.72
C ASN A 9 6.91 7.36 11.03
N LEU A 10 6.35 6.61 11.98
CA LEU A 10 6.84 6.53 13.35
C LEU A 10 6.77 5.08 13.84
N ILE A 11 7.66 4.74 14.76
CA ILE A 11 7.61 3.50 15.53
C ILE A 11 6.23 3.40 16.23
N PRO A 12 5.52 2.26 16.17
CA PRO A 12 5.94 0.94 15.64
C PRO A 12 5.55 0.68 14.17
N TYR A 13 5.01 1.67 13.47
CA TYR A 13 4.39 1.50 12.15
C TYR A 13 5.36 1.43 10.96
N GLN A 14 6.63 1.19 11.22
CA GLN A 14 7.64 0.97 10.19
C GLN A 14 7.69 -0.51 9.79
N LEU A 15 8.17 -0.81 8.58
CA LEU A 15 8.24 -2.19 8.08
C LEU A 15 9.14 -3.05 8.97
N ALA A 16 8.90 -4.36 8.96
CA ALA A 16 9.72 -5.34 9.67
C ALA A 16 11.21 -5.29 9.26
N THR A 17 11.50 -4.85 8.03
CA THR A 17 12.86 -4.59 7.55
C THR A 17 13.62 -3.68 8.51
N GLY A 18 14.75 -4.15 9.03
CA GLY A 18 15.61 -3.38 9.94
C GLY A 18 15.18 -3.38 11.41
N LYS A 19 14.06 -4.02 11.77
CA LYS A 19 13.68 -4.17 13.18
C LYS A 19 14.60 -5.15 13.90
N ALA A 20 15.21 -4.69 14.98
CA ALA A 20 16.14 -5.50 15.77
C ALA A 20 15.43 -6.70 16.42
N GLY A 21 16.00 -7.90 16.22
CA GLY A 21 15.56 -9.12 16.91
C GLY A 21 14.11 -9.53 16.65
N GLY A 22 13.51 -9.08 15.53
CA GLY A 22 12.10 -9.36 15.24
C GLY A 22 11.12 -8.61 16.15
N ASN A 23 11.57 -7.61 16.91
CA ASN A 23 10.70 -6.82 17.78
C ASN A 23 9.80 -5.89 16.93
N PRO A 24 8.48 -6.10 16.87
CA PRO A 24 7.58 -5.28 16.06
C PRO A 24 7.44 -3.85 16.58
N LEU A 25 7.90 -3.57 17.80
CA LEU A 25 7.90 -2.23 18.40
C LEU A 25 9.22 -1.48 18.19
N ALA A 26 10.21 -2.09 17.53
CA ALA A 26 11.48 -1.43 17.23
C ALA A 26 11.38 -0.52 15.99
N ALA A 27 12.39 0.35 15.84
CA ALA A 27 12.62 1.08 14.61
C ALA A 27 12.84 0.12 13.45
N GLY A 28 12.15 0.36 12.34
CA GLY A 28 12.26 -0.40 11.10
C GLY A 28 12.36 0.54 9.90
N LYS A 29 12.15 0.01 8.70
CA LYS A 29 12.22 0.81 7.49
C LYS A 29 11.01 1.76 7.39
N PRO A 30 11.22 3.07 7.27
CA PRO A 30 10.15 4.01 7.01
C PRO A 30 9.64 3.87 5.57
N PHE A 31 8.32 3.77 5.39
CA PHE A 31 7.68 3.52 4.09
C PHE A 31 6.34 4.24 3.89
N ILE A 32 5.85 4.93 4.93
CA ILE A 32 4.67 5.79 4.84
C ILE A 32 5.18 7.21 4.96
N ASN A 33 4.73 8.11 4.08
CA ASN A 33 5.06 9.52 4.16
C ASN A 33 3.83 10.28 4.67
N ASN A 34 3.61 10.25 5.99
CA ASN A 34 2.60 11.06 6.66
C ASN A 34 3.26 11.78 7.85
N PHE A 35 3.13 13.11 7.86
CA PHE A 35 3.95 13.96 8.72
C PHE A 35 3.41 14.12 10.14
N LEU A 36 2.10 13.91 10.39
CA LEU A 36 1.51 14.08 11.73
C LEU A 36 0.25 13.22 11.94
N PRO A 37 0.04 12.65 13.15
CA PRO A 37 -1.25 12.11 13.55
C PRO A 37 -2.24 13.27 13.72
N ILE A 38 -3.32 13.26 12.95
CA ILE A 38 -4.40 14.25 13.05
C ILE A 38 -5.70 13.48 13.19
N LEU A 39 -6.56 13.85 14.15
CA LEU A 39 -7.85 13.19 14.42
C LEU A 39 -8.96 13.64 13.45
N GLY A 40 -8.64 13.73 12.16
CA GLY A 40 -9.57 14.16 11.13
C GLY A 40 -9.35 13.38 9.84
N ASP A 41 -10.44 12.87 9.28
CA ASP A 41 -10.50 12.29 7.94
C ASP A 41 -10.39 13.41 6.90
N MET A 42 -9.18 13.91 6.71
CA MET A 42 -8.86 14.81 5.62
C MET A 42 -8.06 14.05 4.60
N LEU A 43 -8.59 13.96 3.38
CA LEU A 43 -7.84 13.59 2.18
C LEU A 43 -6.71 14.61 1.99
N ARG A 44 -5.58 14.37 2.66
CA ARG A 44 -4.38 15.19 2.52
C ARG A 44 -3.71 14.79 1.23
N LEU A 45 -3.73 15.70 0.27
CA LEU A 45 -2.95 15.56 -0.95
C LEU A 45 -1.45 15.67 -0.59
N ASN A 46 -0.81 14.53 -0.32
CA ASN A 46 0.61 14.50 -0.06
C ASN A 46 1.39 14.72 -1.37
N MET A 47 1.95 15.92 -1.55
CA MET A 47 2.77 16.28 -2.71
C MET A 47 4.27 15.96 -2.53
N ALA A 48 4.71 15.50 -1.36
CA ALA A 48 6.14 15.24 -1.09
C ALA A 48 6.66 13.96 -1.77
N VAL A 49 5.77 13.01 -2.06
CA VAL A 49 6.10 11.79 -2.79
C VAL A 49 5.60 11.92 -4.23
N PRO A 50 6.48 11.78 -5.25
CA PRO A 50 6.05 11.77 -6.64
C PRO A 50 5.24 10.51 -6.92
N ALA A 51 4.24 10.62 -7.79
CA ALA A 51 3.45 9.47 -8.16
C ALA A 51 4.27 8.47 -8.97
N THR A 52 4.07 7.18 -8.73
CA THR A 52 4.72 6.14 -9.55
C THR A 52 4.14 6.19 -10.97
N PRO A 53 4.98 6.37 -12.02
CA PRO A 53 4.47 6.48 -13.38
C PRO A 53 3.67 5.24 -13.78
N ARG A 54 2.53 5.44 -14.46
CA ARG A 54 1.63 4.35 -14.91
C ARG A 54 2.29 3.34 -15.83
N ASN A 55 3.29 3.78 -16.59
CA ASN A 55 4.07 2.95 -17.50
C ASN A 55 5.32 2.34 -16.83
N SER A 56 5.51 2.55 -15.53
CA SER A 56 6.60 1.92 -14.79
C SER A 56 6.31 0.43 -14.60
N PRO A 57 7.32 -0.45 -14.73
CA PRO A 57 7.16 -1.86 -14.36
C PRO A 57 6.89 -2.05 -12.86
N ASP A 58 7.23 -1.06 -12.02
CA ASP A 58 6.98 -1.08 -10.58
C ASP A 58 5.58 -0.53 -10.22
N PHE A 59 4.75 -0.14 -11.20
CA PHE A 59 3.40 0.36 -10.94
C PHE A 59 2.47 -0.75 -10.43
N SER A 60 1.69 -0.44 -9.40
CA SER A 60 0.66 -1.33 -8.86
C SER A 60 -0.55 -0.53 -8.37
N ASN A 61 -1.75 -1.09 -8.57
CA ASN A 61 -3.01 -0.59 -8.01
C ASN A 61 -3.18 -0.86 -6.51
N GLN A 62 -2.24 -1.59 -5.87
CA GLN A 62 -2.30 -1.89 -4.44
C GLN A 62 -1.62 -0.84 -3.54
N GLY A 63 -1.19 0.28 -4.12
CA GLY A 63 -0.67 1.44 -3.37
C GLY A 63 0.37 1.06 -2.32
N LEU A 64 0.12 1.46 -1.07
CA LEU A 64 1.02 1.24 0.05
C LEU A 64 1.31 -0.23 0.37
N LEU A 65 0.40 -1.16 0.04
CA LEU A 65 0.68 -2.59 0.20
C LEU A 65 1.76 -3.06 -0.77
N ALA A 66 1.74 -2.59 -2.02
CA ALA A 66 2.82 -2.86 -2.96
C ALA A 66 4.15 -2.25 -2.49
N ALA A 67 4.13 -1.03 -1.94
CA ALA A 67 5.30 -0.41 -1.34
C ALA A 67 5.85 -1.24 -0.15
N ALA A 68 4.96 -1.78 0.69
CA ALA A 68 5.34 -2.66 1.79
C ALA A 68 6.00 -3.95 1.29
N VAL A 69 5.41 -4.60 0.27
CA VAL A 69 5.98 -5.81 -0.34
C VAL A 69 7.40 -5.53 -0.85
N LEU A 70 7.58 -4.46 -1.64
CA LEU A 70 8.91 -4.06 -2.13
C LEU A 70 9.89 -3.79 -0.99
N GLY A 71 9.46 -3.05 0.04
CA GLY A 71 10.30 -2.77 1.21
C GLY A 71 10.68 -3.98 2.05
N LEU A 72 9.95 -5.10 1.93
CA LEU A 72 10.19 -6.36 2.64
C LEU A 72 10.98 -7.37 1.81
N THR A 73 10.71 -7.48 0.50
CA THR A 73 11.20 -8.60 -0.32
C THR A 73 12.22 -8.20 -1.37
N ASP A 74 12.21 -6.96 -1.85
CA ASP A 74 13.07 -6.53 -2.94
C ASP A 74 14.44 -6.06 -2.41
N PRO A 75 15.56 -6.64 -2.90
CA PRO A 75 16.92 -6.22 -2.52
C PRO A 75 17.22 -4.73 -2.65
N ARG A 76 16.54 -4.03 -3.57
CA ARG A 76 16.65 -2.57 -3.75
C ARG A 76 16.24 -1.80 -2.50
N PHE A 77 15.28 -2.33 -1.74
CA PHE A 77 14.63 -1.64 -0.63
C PHE A 77 14.74 -2.37 0.72
N ASN A 78 14.97 -3.68 0.75
CA ASN A 78 15.00 -4.45 2.00
C ASN A 78 16.40 -4.57 2.65
N ALA A 79 17.46 -4.13 1.97
CA ALA A 79 18.83 -4.25 2.49
C ALA A 79 19.17 -3.28 3.62
N SER A 80 18.37 -2.23 3.83
CA SER A 80 18.58 -1.26 4.92
C SER A 80 17.28 -0.63 5.43
N ALA A 81 17.35 -0.12 6.67
CA ALA A 81 16.27 0.66 7.29
C ALA A 81 16.24 2.14 6.87
N THR A 82 17.07 2.55 5.90
CA THR A 82 17.12 3.96 5.47
C THR A 82 15.83 4.37 4.76
N LEU A 83 15.43 5.64 4.96
CA LEU A 83 14.32 6.24 4.23
C LEU A 83 14.68 6.31 2.74
N GLN A 84 13.79 5.80 1.90
CA GLN A 84 13.96 5.77 0.45
C GLN A 84 12.62 6.03 -0.23
N ASN A 85 12.66 6.49 -1.47
CA ASN A 85 11.46 6.57 -2.30
C ASN A 85 11.13 5.17 -2.82
N ILE A 86 10.13 4.52 -2.23
CA ILE A 86 9.64 3.20 -2.65
C ILE A 86 8.47 3.41 -3.62
N PRO A 87 8.41 2.71 -4.76
CA PRO A 87 7.27 2.77 -5.66
C PRO A 87 5.94 2.50 -4.94
N ASN A 88 4.89 3.21 -5.35
CA ASN A 88 3.51 3.16 -4.86
C ASN A 88 3.29 3.70 -3.43
N MET A 89 4.30 4.30 -2.80
CA MET A 89 4.18 5.00 -1.51
C MET A 89 3.25 6.24 -1.59
N ASP A 90 2.94 6.70 -2.79
CA ASP A 90 1.99 7.77 -3.12
C ASP A 90 0.52 7.34 -3.14
N GLY A 91 0.25 6.03 -3.07
CA GLY A 91 -1.09 5.47 -3.03
C GLY A 91 -1.78 5.59 -1.67
N PHE A 92 -2.85 4.81 -1.48
CA PHE A 92 -3.60 4.70 -0.22
C PHE A 92 -2.71 4.78 1.06
N PRO A 93 -3.05 5.56 2.10
CA PRO A 93 -4.25 6.38 2.25
C PRO A 93 -4.13 7.76 1.58
N ASN A 94 -3.03 8.05 0.88
CA ASN A 94 -2.77 9.37 0.31
C ASN A 94 -3.62 9.65 -0.94
N GLY A 95 -4.23 8.64 -1.56
CA GLY A 95 -5.41 8.76 -2.44
C GLY A 95 -5.23 9.58 -3.73
N ARG A 96 -4.03 9.60 -4.31
CA ARG A 96 -3.72 10.47 -5.48
C ARG A 96 -4.00 9.84 -6.84
N ARG A 97 -4.19 8.52 -6.87
CA ARG A 97 -4.28 7.73 -8.11
C ARG A 97 -5.68 7.15 -8.22
N LEU A 98 -6.31 7.38 -9.38
CA LEU A 98 -7.65 6.85 -9.66
C LEU A 98 -7.64 5.34 -9.93
N GLU A 99 -6.45 4.77 -10.11
CA GLU A 99 -6.23 3.35 -10.43
C GLU A 99 -6.12 2.50 -9.18
N ASP A 100 -5.93 3.10 -8.01
CA ASP A 100 -5.75 2.36 -6.77
C ASP A 100 -7.05 1.63 -6.42
N ASP A 101 -6.97 0.32 -6.17
CA ASP A 101 -8.11 -0.46 -5.68
C ASP A 101 -8.24 -0.23 -4.16
N VAL A 102 -8.84 0.91 -3.82
CA VAL A 102 -9.05 1.34 -2.43
C VAL A 102 -9.78 0.26 -1.64
N THR A 103 -10.83 -0.34 -2.21
CA THR A 103 -11.62 -1.39 -1.55
C THR A 103 -10.75 -2.60 -1.19
N LYS A 104 -9.94 -3.09 -2.14
CA LYS A 104 -9.04 -4.22 -1.89
C LYS A 104 -7.99 -3.89 -0.84
N ILE A 105 -7.37 -2.72 -0.94
CA ILE A 105 -6.36 -2.27 0.03
C ILE A 105 -6.98 -2.17 1.42
N GLU A 106 -8.18 -1.61 1.54
CA GLU A 106 -8.92 -1.48 2.79
C GLU A 106 -9.24 -2.84 3.39
N LEU A 107 -9.80 -3.77 2.61
CA LEU A 107 -10.13 -5.11 3.07
C LEU A 107 -8.89 -5.91 3.47
N GLN A 108 -7.78 -5.77 2.74
CA GLN A 108 -6.51 -6.39 3.11
C GLN A 108 -5.92 -5.80 4.40
N ALA A 109 -6.05 -4.49 4.57
CA ALA A 109 -5.59 -3.80 5.78
C ALA A 109 -6.46 -4.14 7.00
N VAL A 110 -7.78 -4.22 6.87
CA VAL A 110 -8.70 -4.73 7.91
C VAL A 110 -8.42 -6.20 8.22
N GLY A 111 -8.11 -7.01 7.20
CA GLY A 111 -7.71 -8.41 7.34
C GLY A 111 -6.39 -8.60 8.10
N GLY A 112 -5.60 -7.54 8.28
CA GLY A 112 -4.37 -7.56 9.07
C GLY A 112 -3.08 -7.57 8.25
N ALA A 113 -3.12 -7.43 6.92
CA ALA A 113 -1.92 -7.42 6.08
C ALA A 113 -0.91 -6.32 6.47
N VAL A 114 -1.40 -5.15 6.91
CA VAL A 114 -0.56 -4.05 7.38
C VAL A 114 0.13 -4.37 8.71
N LEU A 115 -0.51 -5.13 9.60
CA LEU A 115 0.09 -5.60 10.85
C LEU A 115 1.21 -6.61 10.57
N ALA A 116 0.97 -7.55 9.65
CA ALA A 116 1.99 -8.47 9.20
C ALA A 116 3.20 -7.74 8.59
N ALA A 117 2.98 -6.68 7.80
CA ALA A 117 4.07 -5.90 7.20
C ALA A 117 5.01 -5.24 8.24
N ILE A 118 4.52 -4.94 9.44
CA ILE A 118 5.32 -4.34 10.52
C ILE A 118 5.90 -5.38 11.50
N GLY A 119 5.70 -6.67 11.24
CA GLY A 119 6.22 -7.78 12.06
C GLY A 119 5.25 -8.32 13.11
N LEU A 120 3.97 -7.95 13.06
CA LEU A 120 2.91 -8.58 13.85
C LEU A 120 2.23 -9.64 12.98
N TRP A 121 2.74 -10.86 13.05
CA TRP A 121 2.33 -11.98 12.22
C TRP A 121 0.93 -12.50 12.55
N TYR A 122 0.34 -13.24 11.61
CA TYR A 122 -0.92 -13.95 11.81
C TYR A 122 -0.73 -15.09 12.82
N ASP A 123 -1.82 -15.56 13.42
CA ASP A 123 -1.78 -16.55 14.51
C ASP A 123 -1.38 -17.97 14.06
N ASP A 124 -1.43 -18.26 12.76
CA ASP A 124 -0.88 -19.47 12.15
C ASP A 124 0.64 -19.41 11.91
N TYR A 125 1.29 -18.28 12.24
CA TYR A 125 2.75 -18.18 12.29
C TYR A 125 3.29 -18.70 13.63
N THR A 126 4.18 -19.69 13.57
CA THR A 126 4.74 -20.37 14.75
C THR A 126 6.27 -20.33 14.70
N PRO A 127 6.98 -20.63 15.80
CA PRO A 127 8.44 -20.71 15.80
C PRO A 127 9.02 -21.74 14.82
N THR A 128 8.22 -22.71 14.38
CA THR A 128 8.61 -23.71 13.37
C THR A 128 8.30 -23.29 11.93
N SER A 129 7.58 -22.18 11.73
CA SER A 129 7.23 -21.68 10.41
C SER A 129 8.47 -21.19 9.67
N THR A 130 8.68 -21.67 8.45
CA THR A 130 9.81 -21.29 7.60
C THR A 130 9.67 -19.90 6.98
N SER A 131 8.46 -19.35 6.96
CA SER A 131 8.15 -18.05 6.40
C SER A 131 6.99 -17.39 7.14
N PRO A 132 7.01 -16.05 7.32
CA PRO A 132 5.87 -15.29 7.83
C PRO A 132 4.70 -15.21 6.82
N VAL A 133 4.90 -15.64 5.57
CA VAL A 133 3.86 -15.71 4.54
C VAL A 133 3.06 -17.01 4.68
N THR A 134 2.28 -17.08 5.75
CA THR A 134 1.47 -18.24 6.15
C THR A 134 0.21 -18.40 5.28
N PRO A 135 -0.49 -19.56 5.32
CA PRO A 135 -1.75 -19.76 4.60
C PRO A 135 -2.81 -18.68 4.87
N GLN A 136 -2.95 -18.21 6.11
CA GLN A 136 -3.90 -17.13 6.42
C GLN A 136 -3.50 -15.81 5.76
N LEU A 137 -2.24 -15.39 5.86
CA LEU A 137 -1.78 -14.18 5.18
C LEU A 137 -1.94 -14.31 3.66
N LYS A 138 -1.65 -15.49 3.08
CA LYS A 138 -1.90 -15.75 1.66
C LYS A 138 -3.37 -15.60 1.29
N SER A 139 -4.29 -16.06 2.13
CA SER A 139 -5.73 -15.90 1.90
C SER A 139 -6.13 -14.43 1.77
N VAL A 140 -5.62 -13.58 2.68
CA VAL A 140 -5.86 -12.13 2.64
C VAL A 140 -5.19 -11.48 1.41
N LEU A 141 -3.95 -11.84 1.10
CA LEU A 141 -3.23 -11.27 -0.04
C LEU A 141 -3.83 -11.68 -1.40
N ASN A 142 -4.39 -12.89 -1.50
CA ASN A 142 -5.00 -13.41 -2.71
C ASN A 142 -6.48 -13.03 -2.86
N PHE A 143 -7.05 -12.31 -1.90
CA PHE A 143 -8.40 -11.77 -2.01
C PHE A 143 -8.52 -10.88 -3.25
N ALA A 144 -9.62 -11.02 -3.98
CA ALA A 144 -9.95 -10.20 -5.14
C ALA A 144 -11.37 -9.64 -4.98
N THR A 145 -11.55 -8.38 -5.36
CA THR A 145 -12.87 -7.71 -5.32
C THR A 145 -13.74 -8.10 -6.51
N GLY A 146 -13.14 -8.71 -7.54
CA GLY A 146 -13.78 -9.05 -8.81
C GLY A 146 -13.81 -7.89 -9.82
N VAL A 147 -13.40 -6.69 -9.41
CA VAL A 147 -13.30 -5.49 -10.26
C VAL A 147 -11.87 -4.96 -10.19
N GLU A 148 -10.98 -5.59 -10.96
CA GLU A 148 -9.53 -5.35 -10.88
C GLU A 148 -9.03 -4.42 -12.00
N THR A 149 -9.91 -4.02 -12.92
CA THR A 149 -9.60 -3.16 -14.06
C THR A 149 -10.70 -2.14 -14.28
N ASN A 150 -10.33 -0.96 -14.78
CA ASN A 150 -11.29 0.06 -15.17
C ASN A 150 -11.90 -0.26 -16.54
N ASP A 151 -13.17 0.12 -16.74
CA ASP A 151 -13.88 -0.05 -18.01
C ASP A 151 -13.26 0.77 -19.16
N ALA A 152 -12.57 1.86 -18.81
CA ALA A 152 -11.89 2.73 -19.74
C ALA A 152 -10.54 3.18 -19.17
N ASN A 153 -9.60 3.46 -20.07
CA ASN A 153 -8.30 4.02 -19.69
C ASN A 153 -8.46 5.44 -19.15
N PHE A 154 -7.68 5.80 -18.14
CA PHE A 154 -7.55 7.17 -17.67
C PHE A 154 -6.75 8.03 -18.66
N SER A 155 -7.05 9.33 -18.70
CA SER A 155 -6.24 10.28 -19.46
C SER A 155 -4.85 10.43 -18.80
N ALA A 156 -3.82 10.67 -19.60
CA ALA A 156 -2.48 10.95 -19.11
C ALA A 156 -2.30 12.38 -18.59
N THR A 157 -3.26 13.27 -18.86
CA THR A 157 -3.23 14.68 -18.47
C THR A 157 -4.43 15.02 -17.58
N PHE A 158 -4.25 16.01 -16.69
CA PHE A 158 -5.31 16.52 -15.83
C PHE A 158 -6.56 16.88 -16.67
N PRO A 159 -7.78 16.45 -16.28
CA PRO A 159 -8.16 15.91 -14.97
C PRO A 159 -8.03 14.38 -14.79
N TYR A 160 -7.30 13.68 -15.66
CA TYR A 160 -7.08 12.22 -15.66
C TYR A 160 -8.34 11.36 -15.88
N VAL A 161 -9.51 11.97 -16.04
CA VAL A 161 -10.77 11.29 -16.43
C VAL A 161 -10.83 11.12 -17.95
N GLN A 162 -11.46 10.04 -18.41
CA GLN A 162 -11.69 9.81 -19.84
C GLN A 162 -12.75 10.76 -20.42
N THR A 163 -12.73 10.99 -21.74
CA THR A 163 -13.79 11.76 -22.41
C THR A 163 -15.16 11.08 -22.27
N PRO A 164 -16.26 11.83 -22.08
CA PRO A 164 -17.60 11.28 -22.05
C PRO A 164 -17.91 10.46 -23.30
N TRP A 165 -18.63 9.36 -23.13
CA TRP A 165 -19.12 8.55 -24.23
C TRP A 165 -20.25 9.28 -24.96
N GLU A 166 -20.28 9.22 -26.30
CA GLU A 166 -21.37 9.80 -27.08
C GLU A 166 -22.68 9.05 -26.83
N GLY A 167 -23.73 9.75 -26.39
CA GLY A 167 -25.00 9.14 -25.98
C GLY A 167 -25.79 8.41 -27.08
N PHE A 168 -25.39 8.56 -28.35
CA PHE A 168 -26.07 7.93 -29.51
C PHE A 168 -25.40 6.63 -29.98
N VAL A 169 -24.25 6.25 -29.42
CA VAL A 169 -23.49 5.05 -29.84
C VAL A 169 -23.35 4.09 -28.65
N THR A 170 -24.43 3.41 -28.29
CA THR A 170 -24.35 2.22 -27.43
C THR A 170 -24.24 0.99 -28.32
N ARG A 171 -23.04 0.41 -28.44
CA ARG A 171 -22.92 -1.00 -28.84
C ARG A 171 -23.02 -1.84 -27.57
N ARG A 172 -24.01 -2.74 -27.57
CA ARG A 172 -24.19 -3.81 -26.59
C ARG A 172 -22.99 -4.76 -26.57
#